data_AF-A0A7V6YF55-F1
#
_entry.id   AF-A0A7V6YF55-F1
#
_cell.length_a   1.000
_cell.length_b   1.000
_cell.length_c   1.000
_cell.angle_alpha   90.00
_cell.angle_beta   90.00
_cell.angle_gamma   90.00
#
_symmetry.space_group_name_H-M   'P 1'
#
loop_
_entity.id
_entity.type
_entity.pdbx_description
1 polymer ?
#
loop_
_entity_poly.entity_id
_entity_poly.type
_entity_poly.pdbx_seq_one_letter_code
_entity_poly.pdbx_strand_id
1 'polypeptide(L)'
;MRRRYRLLTPEKAWQRYGYGVSVEFFIADYFYAGSTDLWDMCEKHISDNIYHVDGLVTVEERSRVTNLFYQYIRNYIDSKGGLDKLEFIGQLHLDFAGHGDLDKLINNLKNLEQTYKENV
;
A
#
# COMPACT_ATOMS: atom_id res chain seq x y z
N MET A 1 4.61 3.10 24.98
CA MET A 1 3.73 3.33 23.81
C MET A 1 3.05 4.70 23.86
N ARG A 2 3.20 5.54 22.81
CA ARG A 2 2.58 6.88 22.70
C ARG A 2 1.05 6.79 22.59
N ARG A 3 0.34 7.84 23.07
CA ARG A 3 -1.15 7.91 23.10
C ARG A 3 -1.79 7.60 21.75
N ARG A 4 -1.22 8.14 20.67
CA ARG A 4 -1.67 7.94 19.29
C ARG A 4 -1.80 6.47 18.89
N TYR A 5 -0.89 5.58 19.31
CA TYR A 5 -0.95 4.14 18.99
C TYR A 5 -1.89 3.36 19.90
N ARG A 6 -2.06 3.80 21.16
CA ARG A 6 -3.01 3.19 22.09
C ARG A 6 -4.45 3.35 21.64
N LEU A 7 -4.77 4.48 21.02
CA LEU A 7 -6.13 4.83 20.56
C LEU A 7 -6.42 4.43 19.11
N LEU A 8 -5.49 3.76 18.43
CA LEU A 8 -5.74 3.24 17.08
C LEU A 8 -6.70 2.04 17.16
N THR A 9 -7.68 2.05 16.26
CA THR A 9 -8.54 0.90 15.93
C THR A 9 -8.05 0.27 14.63
N PRO A 10 -8.50 -0.95 14.27
CA PRO A 10 -8.17 -1.56 12.98
C PRO A 10 -8.50 -0.65 11.79
N GLU A 11 -9.68 -0.03 11.78
CA GLU A 11 -10.14 0.86 10.71
C GLU A 11 -9.24 2.10 10.59
N LYS A 12 -8.86 2.69 11.72
CA LYS A 12 -7.96 3.86 11.72
C LYS A 12 -6.54 3.48 11.33
N ALA A 13 -6.09 2.27 11.65
CA ALA A 13 -4.80 1.78 11.18
C ALA A 13 -4.82 1.62 9.65
N TRP A 14 -5.86 0.99 9.10
CA TRP A 14 -6.02 0.84 7.66
C TRP A 14 -6.09 2.20 6.94
N GLN A 15 -6.95 3.11 7.39
CA GLN A 15 -7.07 4.44 6.80
C GLN A 15 -5.74 5.20 6.78
N ARG A 16 -4.91 4.99 7.80
CA ARG A 16 -3.65 5.72 7.97
C ARG A 16 -2.50 5.12 7.17
N TYR A 17 -2.38 3.79 7.13
CA TYR A 17 -1.22 3.11 6.54
C TYR A 17 -1.55 2.35 5.25
N GLY A 18 -2.82 2.21 4.88
CA GLY A 18 -3.27 1.54 3.65
C GLY A 18 -3.21 2.43 2.42
N TYR A 19 -2.74 3.68 2.55
CA TYR A 19 -2.52 4.63 1.43
C TYR A 19 -3.69 4.78 0.46
N GLY A 20 -4.92 4.58 0.94
CA GLY A 20 -6.14 4.73 0.13
C GLY A 20 -6.40 3.62 -0.89
N VAL A 21 -5.61 2.55 -0.92
CA VAL A 21 -5.89 1.39 -1.78
C VAL A 21 -7.00 0.52 -1.19
N SER A 22 -7.63 -0.32 -2.02
CA SER A 22 -8.55 -1.35 -1.53
C SER A 22 -7.79 -2.51 -0.88
N VAL A 23 -8.49 -3.27 -0.03
CA VAL A 23 -7.90 -4.48 0.60
C VAL A 23 -7.57 -5.52 -0.47
N GLU A 24 -8.42 -5.68 -1.48
CA GLU A 24 -8.16 -6.57 -2.61
C GLU A 24 -6.92 -6.18 -3.39
N PHE A 25 -6.72 -4.87 -3.63
CA PHE A 25 -5.51 -4.38 -4.31
C PHE A 25 -4.26 -4.65 -3.48
N PHE A 26 -4.31 -4.32 -2.19
CA PHE A 26 -3.20 -4.61 -1.27
C PHE A 26 -2.82 -6.09 -1.28
N ILE A 27 -3.80 -6.98 -1.14
CA ILE A 27 -3.56 -8.42 -1.13
C ILE A 27 -3.02 -8.91 -2.49
N ALA A 28 -3.57 -8.41 -3.60
CA ALA A 28 -3.11 -8.76 -4.94
C ALA A 28 -1.64 -8.38 -5.16
N ASP A 29 -1.25 -7.17 -4.78
CA ASP A 29 0.10 -6.64 -4.95
C ASP A 29 1.14 -7.55 -4.29
N TYR A 30 0.89 -7.94 -3.04
CA TYR A 30 1.77 -8.86 -2.33
C TYR A 30 1.72 -10.30 -2.86
N PHE A 31 0.57 -10.78 -3.33
CA PHE A 31 0.48 -12.09 -3.98
C PHE A 31 1.32 -12.14 -5.26
N TYR A 32 1.26 -11.10 -6.10
CA TYR A 32 2.10 -11.01 -7.31
C TYR A 32 3.59 -10.93 -6.97
N ALA A 33 3.94 -10.29 -5.85
CA ALA A 33 5.30 -10.28 -5.31
C ALA A 33 5.75 -11.61 -4.66
N GLY A 34 4.86 -12.62 -4.60
CA GLY A 34 5.16 -13.95 -4.10
C GLY A 34 4.89 -14.17 -2.61
N SER A 35 4.33 -13.20 -1.90
CA SER A 35 3.88 -13.37 -0.52
C SER A 35 2.49 -13.98 -0.49
N THR A 36 2.28 -15.04 0.29
CA THR A 36 0.97 -15.71 0.42
C THR A 36 0.40 -15.67 1.83
N ASP A 37 1.22 -15.35 2.83
CA ASP A 37 0.81 -15.21 4.22
C ASP A 37 0.40 -13.77 4.53
N LEU A 38 -0.83 -13.58 4.99
CA LEU A 38 -1.40 -12.25 5.28
C LEU A 38 -0.66 -11.52 6.41
N TRP A 39 -0.12 -12.25 7.39
CA TRP A 39 0.64 -11.63 8.47
C TRP A 39 1.95 -11.07 7.95
N ASP A 40 2.69 -11.85 7.15
CA ASP A 40 3.95 -11.44 6.53
C ASP A 40 3.75 -10.21 5.62
N MET A 41 2.64 -10.15 4.86
CA MET A 41 2.26 -8.96 4.09
C MET A 41 2.12 -7.72 4.98
N CYS A 42 1.39 -7.85 6.08
CA CYS A 42 1.16 -6.74 7.01
C CYS A 42 2.45 -6.31 7.71
N GLU A 43 3.28 -7.26 8.13
CA GLU A 43 4.53 -6.98 8.80
C GLU A 43 5.49 -6.22 7.88
N LYS A 44 5.67 -6.73 6.66
CA LYS A 44 6.50 -6.08 5.64
C LYS A 44 5.98 -4.68 5.32
N HIS A 45 4.69 -4.56 5.00
CA HIS A 45 4.08 -3.28 4.66
C HIS A 45 4.30 -2.23 5.74
N ILE A 46 3.98 -2.56 7.00
CA ILE A 46 4.12 -1.62 8.11
C ILE A 46 5.59 -1.33 8.40
N SER A 47 6.49 -2.32 8.30
CA SER A 47 7.92 -2.10 8.53
C SER A 47 8.53 -1.13 7.52
N ASP A 48 8.14 -1.26 6.25
CA ASP A 48 8.63 -0.41 5.17
C ASP A 48 8.02 1.00 5.23
N ASN A 49 6.77 1.12 5.69
CA ASN A 49 5.99 2.35 5.50
C ASN A 49 5.73 3.19 6.77
N ILE A 50 5.79 2.61 7.97
CA ILE A 50 5.41 3.34 9.19
C ILE A 50 6.26 4.60 9.42
N TYR A 51 7.53 4.55 9.00
CA TYR A 51 8.45 5.69 9.10
C TYR A 51 8.01 6.89 8.25
N HIS A 52 7.45 6.64 7.06
CA HIS A 52 6.98 7.71 6.17
C HIS A 52 5.80 8.49 6.76
N VAL A 53 4.98 7.84 7.58
CA VAL A 53 3.80 8.45 8.21
C VAL A 53 4.14 9.07 9.56
N ASP A 54 5.02 8.44 10.34
CA ASP A 54 5.18 8.71 11.77
C ASP A 54 6.61 8.99 12.23
N GLY A 55 7.58 8.86 11.35
CA GLY A 55 8.99 8.86 11.70
C GLY A 55 9.38 7.64 12.54
N LEU A 56 10.35 7.81 13.44
CA LEU A 56 10.83 6.71 14.28
C LEU A 56 9.74 6.23 15.26
N VAL A 57 9.58 4.91 15.31
CA VAL A 57 8.62 4.20 16.17
C VAL A 57 9.32 3.09 16.95
N THR A 58 8.80 2.76 18.13
CA THR A 58 9.31 1.61 18.89
C THR A 58 8.85 0.30 18.26
N VAL A 59 9.54 -0.81 18.57
CA VAL A 59 9.14 -2.16 18.13
C VAL A 59 7.72 -2.50 18.57
N GLU A 60 7.34 -2.11 19.80
CA GLU A 60 6.00 -2.33 20.34
C GLU A 60 4.94 -1.51 19.60
N GLU A 61 5.26 -0.27 19.21
CA GLU A 61 4.36 0.58 18.42
C GLU A 61 4.16 0.02 17.03
N ARG A 62 5.25 -0.42 16.38
CA ARG A 62 5.18 -1.11 15.08
C ARG A 62 4.33 -2.38 15.17
N SER A 63 4.62 -3.26 16.14
CA SER A 63 3.87 -4.50 16.36
C SER A 63 2.39 -4.24 16.64
N ARG A 64 2.06 -3.21 17.43
CA ARG A 64 0.68 -2.79 17.68
C ARG A 64 -0.03 -2.40 16.38
N VAL A 65 0.63 -1.61 15.52
CA VAL A 65 0.08 -1.21 14.23
C VAL A 65 -0.09 -2.41 13.31
N THR A 66 0.92 -3.27 13.17
CA THR A 66 0.84 -4.50 12.36
C THR A 66 -0.35 -5.37 12.77
N ASN A 67 -0.54 -5.58 14.07
CA ASN A 67 -1.68 -6.35 14.59
C ASN A 67 -3.04 -5.71 14.22
N LEU A 68 -3.18 -4.40 14.38
CA LEU A 68 -4.42 -3.70 14.03
C LEU A 68 -4.69 -3.73 12.51
N PHE A 69 -3.63 -3.57 11.72
CA PHE A 69 -3.69 -3.60 10.27
C PHE A 69 -4.11 -4.99 9.77
N TYR A 70 -3.50 -6.05 10.31
CA TYR A 70 -3.86 -7.43 10.06
C TYR A 70 -5.31 -7.74 10.46
N GLN A 71 -5.75 -7.29 11.65
CA GLN A 71 -7.13 -7.46 12.11
C GLN A 71 -8.13 -6.82 11.14
N TYR A 72 -7.85 -5.62 10.63
CA TYR A 72 -8.73 -4.97 9.66
C TYR A 72 -8.89 -5.82 8.40
N ILE A 73 -7.77 -6.30 7.85
CA ILE A 73 -7.76 -7.12 6.63
C ILE A 73 -8.50 -8.44 6.86
N ARG A 74 -8.29 -9.11 7.99
CA ARG A 74 -9.02 -10.35 8.32
C ARG A 74 -10.51 -10.11 8.46
N ASN A 75 -10.92 -9.08 9.19
CA ASN A 75 -12.33 -8.71 9.32
C ASN A 75 -12.96 -8.39 7.94
N TYR A 76 -12.20 -7.73 7.06
CA TYR A 76 -12.65 -7.46 5.69
C TYR A 76 -12.87 -8.76 4.91
N ILE A 77 -11.89 -9.66 4.89
CA ILE A 77 -11.97 -10.96 4.22
C ILE A 77 -13.17 -11.77 4.74
N ASP A 78 -13.32 -11.83 6.05
CA ASP A 78 -14.41 -12.57 6.69
C ASP A 78 -15.77 -11.96 6.32
N SER A 79 -15.87 -10.62 6.23
CA SER A 79 -17.08 -9.92 5.78
C SER A 79 -17.45 -10.20 4.31
N LYS A 80 -16.46 -10.58 3.49
CA LYS A 80 -16.65 -11.01 2.09
C LYS A 80 -16.95 -12.49 1.96
N GLY A 81 -16.90 -13.25 3.06
CA GLY A 81 -17.16 -14.69 3.06
C GLY A 81 -15.93 -15.54 2.75
N GLY A 82 -14.72 -14.99 2.83
CA GLY A 82 -13.47 -15.72 2.62
C GLY A 82 -12.56 -15.08 1.57
N LEU A 83 -11.29 -15.50 1.57
CA LEU A 83 -10.26 -14.96 0.67
C LEU A 83 -10.54 -15.32 -0.80
N ASP A 84 -11.13 -16.48 -1.05
CA ASP A 84 -11.54 -16.97 -2.37
C ASP A 84 -12.70 -16.18 -2.98
N LYS A 85 -13.36 -15.33 -2.18
CA LYS A 85 -14.47 -14.45 -2.61
C LYS A 85 -14.02 -13.04 -2.95
N LEU A 86 -12.73 -12.73 -2.79
CA LEU A 86 -12.20 -11.43 -3.16
C LEU A 86 -12.12 -11.31 -4.69
N GLU A 87 -12.69 -10.23 -5.21
CA GLU A 87 -12.54 -9.86 -6.61
C GLU A 87 -11.22 -9.11 -6.79
N PHE A 88 -10.18 -9.83 -7.19
CA PHE A 88 -8.89 -9.22 -7.49
C PHE A 88 -8.97 -8.39 -8.78
N ILE A 89 -8.60 -7.11 -8.68
CA ILE A 89 -8.64 -6.19 -9.81
C ILE A 89 -7.41 -6.45 -10.71
N GLY A 90 -7.48 -7.49 -11.53
CA GLY A 90 -6.38 -7.93 -12.40
C GLY A 90 -5.92 -6.92 -13.45
N GLN A 91 -6.79 -5.99 -13.89
CA GLN A 91 -6.44 -4.99 -14.91
C GLN A 91 -5.80 -3.71 -14.32
N LEU A 92 -6.25 -3.27 -13.14
CA LEU A 92 -5.85 -1.99 -12.55
C LEU A 92 -4.43 -2.03 -11.95
N HIS A 93 -3.91 -3.23 -11.68
CA HIS A 93 -2.53 -3.45 -11.25
C HIS A 93 -1.52 -2.96 -12.30
N LEU A 94 -1.81 -3.11 -13.60
CA LEU A 94 -0.94 -2.64 -14.68
C LEU A 94 -0.92 -1.11 -14.80
N ASP A 95 -2.07 -0.45 -14.61
CA ASP A 95 -2.18 1.00 -14.73
C ASP A 95 -1.54 1.73 -13.53
N PHE A 96 -1.65 1.17 -12.32
CA PHE A 96 -1.13 1.78 -11.10
C PHE A 96 0.37 1.52 -10.87
N ALA A 97 0.88 0.34 -11.26
CA ALA A 97 2.29 0.00 -11.12
C ALA A 97 3.19 0.65 -12.19
N GLY A 98 2.62 1.17 -13.29
CA GLY A 98 3.39 1.43 -14.51
C GLY A 98 3.42 2.85 -15.07
N HIS A 99 2.39 3.70 -14.93
CA HIS A 99 2.22 4.72 -15.99
C HIS A 99 1.96 6.18 -15.58
N GLY A 100 1.51 6.47 -14.35
CA GLY A 100 1.19 7.86 -13.97
C GLY A 100 2.38 8.84 -14.01
N ASP A 101 3.54 8.40 -13.53
CA ASP A 101 4.76 9.22 -13.50
C ASP A 101 5.66 9.00 -14.73
N LEU A 102 5.64 7.81 -15.31
CA LEU A 102 6.42 7.50 -16.52
C LEU A 102 5.91 8.24 -17.75
N ASP A 103 4.59 8.38 -17.92
CA ASP A 103 4.03 9.12 -19.05
C ASP A 103 4.32 10.62 -18.93
N LYS A 104 4.30 11.17 -17.71
CA LYS A 104 4.76 12.54 -17.45
C LYS A 104 6.24 12.70 -17.74
N LEU A 105 7.07 11.74 -17.32
CA LEU A 105 8.52 11.77 -17.57
C LEU A 105 8.82 11.70 -19.07
N ILE A 106 8.17 10.79 -19.80
CA ILE A 106 8.29 10.64 -21.26
C ILE A 106 7.83 11.90 -21.98
N ASN A 107 6.70 12.50 -21.58
CA ASN A 107 6.22 13.74 -22.19
C ASN A 107 7.18 14.91 -21.92
N ASN A 108 7.75 15.00 -20.71
CA ASN A 108 8.77 16.01 -20.41
C ASN A 108 10.04 15.82 -21.25
N LEU A 109 10.49 14.57 -21.45
CA LEU A 109 11.65 14.26 -22.28
C LEU A 109 11.41 14.60 -23.76
N LYS A 110 10.23 14.26 -24.30
CA LYS A 110 9.83 14.62 -25.68
C LYS A 110 9.79 16.14 -25.89
N ASN A 111 9.27 16.88 -24.91
CA ASN A 111 9.22 18.34 -24.99
C ASN A 111 10.62 18.96 -24.94
N LEU A 112 11.53 18.44 -24.11
CA LEU A 112 12.93 18.88 -24.07
C LEU A 112 13.67 18.61 -25.40
N GLU A 113 13.46 17.45 -26.01
CA GLU A 113 14.04 17.12 -27.32
C GLU A 113 13.55 18.08 -28.40
N GLN A 114 12.27 18.44 -28.38
CA GLN A 114 11.68 19.39 -29.31
C GLN A 114 12.26 20.79 -29.13
N THR A 115 12.36 21.29 -27.89
CA THR A 115 12.99 22.59 -27.60
C THR A 115 14.45 22.61 -28.01
N TYR A 116 15.20 21.51 -27.86
CA TYR A 116 16.58 21.44 -28.33
C TYR A 116 16.68 21.53 -29.86
N LYS A 117 15.79 20.84 -30.60
CA LYS A 117 15.75 20.89 -32.07
C LYS A 117 15.36 22.26 -32.63
N GLU A 118 14.61 23.06 -31.90
CA GLU A 118 14.19 24.40 -32.32
C GLU A 118 15.25 25.49 -32.05
N ASN A 119 16.26 25.18 -31.23
CA ASN A 119 17.32 26.11 -30.82
C ASN A 119 18.72 25.77 -31.39
N VAL A 120 18.80 24.86 -32.37
CA VAL A 120 20.00 24.53 -33.17
C VAL A 120 19.69 24.79 -34.63
#